data_AF-A0AAD5LIZ1-F1
#
_entry.id   AF-A0AAD5LIZ1-F1
#
_cell.length_a   1.000
_cell.length_b   1.000
_cell.length_c   1.000
_cell.angle_alpha   90.00
_cell.angle_beta   90.00
_cell.angle_gamma   90.00
#
_symmetry.space_group_name_H-M   'P 1'
#
loop_
_entity.id
_entity.type
_entity.pdbx_description
1 polymer ?
#
loop_
_entity_poly.entity_id
_entity_poly.type
_entity_poly.pdbx_seq_one_letter_code
_entity_poly.pdbx_strand_id
1 'polypeptide(L)'
;MGDSCAELCAGSVLFIFNGVDIVCGTALTVYALYLGLNHFAPEWLYVPILVVGGVMVVMAAMSWCGASYHSCAPCLSLSSYLLIVLALMELVLAIVIFTQGPAINRFLREHQADLKLTDDELRRFEESKFAPAYMLLGLFTMEVLRFCCSSEYNRARDRRKYQYRSLGALKDLDDNLLNVRKEHEVSSKYAELRDKYKHKYRPRDDDEPSERSTLFV
;
A
#
# COMPACT_ATOMS: atom_id res chain seq x y z
N MET A 1 14.94 -15.47 -0.28
CA MET A 1 15.37 -14.83 -1.56
C MET A 1 14.22 -14.67 -2.55
N GLY A 2 13.30 -15.64 -2.71
CA GLY A 2 12.15 -15.52 -3.63
C GLY A 2 11.20 -14.34 -3.32
N ASP A 3 10.83 -14.13 -2.05
CA ASP A 3 9.86 -13.11 -1.65
C ASP A 3 10.34 -11.66 -1.94
N SER A 4 11.64 -11.37 -1.78
CA SER A 4 12.18 -10.04 -2.10
C SER A 4 12.20 -9.74 -3.60
N CYS A 5 12.40 -10.76 -4.44
CA CYS A 5 12.41 -10.59 -5.89
C CYS A 5 11.00 -10.34 -6.43
N ALA A 6 10.01 -11.10 -5.94
CA ALA A 6 8.61 -10.92 -6.31
C ALA A 6 8.09 -9.53 -5.91
N GLU A 7 8.46 -9.04 -4.73
CA GLU A 7 8.07 -7.69 -4.27
C GLU A 7 8.74 -6.58 -5.10
N LEU A 8 10.02 -6.72 -5.43
CA LEU A 8 10.72 -5.77 -6.32
C LEU A 8 10.11 -5.76 -7.72
N CYS A 9 9.76 -6.94 -8.25
CA CYS A 9 9.10 -7.09 -9.54
C CYS A 9 7.71 -6.44 -9.52
N ALA A 10 6.87 -6.77 -8.54
CA ALA A 10 5.54 -6.20 -8.40
C ALA A 10 5.59 -4.66 -8.22
N GLY A 11 6.52 -4.16 -7.40
CA GLY A 11 6.75 -2.72 -7.24
C GLY A 11 7.18 -2.01 -8.52
N SER A 12 8.07 -2.64 -9.30
CA SER A 12 8.54 -2.09 -10.58
C SER A 12 7.43 -2.06 -11.64
N VAL A 13 6.63 -3.13 -11.71
CA VAL A 13 5.48 -3.23 -12.61
C VAL A 13 4.42 -2.18 -12.27
N LEU A 14 4.12 -2.01 -10.98
CA LEU A 14 3.22 -0.95 -10.50
C LEU A 14 3.72 0.45 -10.87
N PHE A 15 5.01 0.71 -10.70
CA PHE A 15 5.61 1.99 -11.07
C PHE A 15 5.44 2.31 -12.55
N ILE A 16 5.68 1.33 -13.42
CA ILE A 16 5.52 1.48 -14.87
C ILE A 16 4.06 1.77 -15.22
N PHE A 17 3.12 0.96 -14.71
CA PHE A 17 1.69 1.18 -14.99
C PHE A 17 1.19 2.52 -14.44
N ASN A 18 1.59 2.92 -13.22
CA ASN A 18 1.26 4.24 -12.68
C ASN A 18 1.81 5.36 -13.57
N GLY A 19 3.00 5.19 -14.13
CA GLY A 19 3.61 6.15 -15.06
C GLY A 19 2.81 6.29 -16.35
N VAL A 20 2.39 5.18 -16.93
CA VAL A 20 1.51 5.19 -18.11
C VAL A 20 0.21 5.93 -17.82
N ASP A 21 -0.43 5.66 -16.68
CA ASP A 21 -1.68 6.33 -16.31
C ASP A 21 -1.52 7.83 -16.08
N ILE A 22 -0.40 8.27 -15.50
CA ILE A 22 -0.13 9.71 -15.34
C ILE A 22 0.01 10.36 -16.70
N VAL A 23 0.77 9.75 -17.62
CA VAL A 23 0.98 10.30 -18.97
C VAL A 23 -0.35 10.35 -19.73
N CYS A 24 -1.10 9.24 -19.76
CA CYS A 24 -2.42 9.17 -20.40
C CYS A 24 -3.41 10.15 -19.76
N GLY A 25 -3.56 10.14 -18.44
CA GLY A 25 -4.46 11.02 -17.70
C GLY A 25 -4.12 12.49 -17.92
N THR A 26 -2.84 12.85 -17.92
CA THR A 26 -2.40 14.23 -18.20
C THR A 26 -2.71 14.61 -19.65
N ALA A 27 -2.43 13.74 -20.63
CA ALA A 27 -2.74 13.99 -22.03
C ALA A 27 -4.26 14.19 -22.24
N LEU A 28 -5.09 13.33 -21.65
CA LEU A 28 -6.55 13.46 -21.70
C LEU A 28 -7.04 14.76 -21.04
N THR A 29 -6.49 15.11 -19.88
CA THR A 29 -6.84 16.34 -19.16
C THR A 29 -6.49 17.58 -19.99
N VAL A 30 -5.26 17.65 -20.52
CA VAL A 30 -4.80 18.76 -21.37
C VAL A 30 -5.63 18.83 -22.64
N TYR A 31 -5.92 17.70 -23.28
CA TYR A 31 -6.74 17.66 -24.49
C TYR A 31 -8.18 18.10 -24.23
N ALA A 32 -8.80 17.67 -23.13
CA ALA A 32 -10.13 18.09 -22.75
C ALA A 32 -10.20 19.59 -22.42
N LEU A 33 -9.19 20.14 -21.74
CA LEU A 33 -9.07 21.57 -21.50
C LEU A 33 -8.91 22.34 -22.81
N TYR A 34 -8.10 21.84 -23.74
CA TYR A 34 -7.94 22.44 -25.06
C TYR A 34 -9.25 22.48 -25.84
N LEU A 35 -10.04 21.39 -25.81
CA LEU A 35 -11.36 21.33 -26.44
C LEU A 35 -12.34 22.32 -25.78
N GLY A 36 -12.38 22.38 -24.45
CA GLY A 36 -13.28 23.24 -23.70
C GLY A 36 -12.96 24.72 -23.86
N LEU A 37 -11.69 25.12 -23.72
CA LEU A 37 -11.29 26.53 -23.82
C LEU A 37 -11.56 27.11 -25.22
N ASN A 38 -11.33 26.32 -26.27
CA ASN A 38 -11.56 26.75 -27.64
C ASN A 38 -12.98 26.45 -28.18
N HIS A 39 -13.86 25.87 -27.35
CA HIS A 39 -15.24 25.54 -27.72
C HIS A 39 -15.34 24.70 -29.01
N PHE A 40 -14.39 23.78 -29.18
CA PHE A 40 -14.36 22.90 -30.36
C PHE A 40 -15.36 21.75 -30.28
N ALA A 41 -15.75 21.39 -29.06
CA ALA A 41 -16.66 20.28 -28.78
C ALA A 41 -17.70 20.68 -27.72
N PRO A 42 -18.87 20.04 -27.71
CA PRO A 42 -19.89 20.30 -26.70
C PRO A 42 -19.47 19.81 -25.31
N GLU A 43 -20.05 20.43 -24.27
CA GLU A 43 -19.71 20.17 -22.86
C GLU A 43 -19.89 18.71 -22.45
N TRP A 44 -20.94 18.06 -22.96
CA TRP A 44 -21.21 16.65 -22.68
C TRP A 44 -20.12 15.72 -23.19
N LEU A 45 -19.24 16.16 -24.10
CA LEU A 45 -18.12 15.37 -24.61
C LEU A 45 -16.83 15.65 -23.84
N TYR A 46 -16.41 16.91 -23.71
CA TYR A 46 -15.10 17.22 -23.12
C TYR A 46 -15.12 17.17 -21.59
N VAL A 47 -16.25 17.43 -20.92
CA VAL A 47 -16.32 17.38 -19.44
C VAL A 47 -16.10 15.96 -18.91
N PRO A 48 -16.75 14.89 -19.44
CA PRO A 48 -16.43 13.53 -19.01
C PRO A 48 -14.97 13.14 -19.27
N ILE A 49 -14.39 13.54 -20.40
CA ILE A 49 -12.97 13.28 -20.71
C ILE A 49 -12.06 13.96 -19.67
N LEU A 50 -12.38 15.20 -19.29
CA LEU A 50 -11.66 15.93 -18.25
C LEU A 50 -11.75 15.23 -16.90
N VAL A 51 -12.94 14.78 -16.51
CA VAL A 51 -13.17 14.06 -15.25
C VAL A 51 -12.40 12.75 -15.23
N VAL A 52 -12.48 11.95 -16.31
CA VAL A 52 -11.74 10.68 -16.42
C VAL A 52 -10.23 10.93 -16.35
N GLY A 53 -9.71 11.88 -17.13
CA GLY A 53 -8.28 12.23 -17.11
C GLY A 53 -7.81 12.70 -15.74
N GLY A 54 -8.56 13.58 -15.10
CA GLY A 54 -8.24 14.09 -13.76
C GLY A 54 -8.27 13.00 -12.69
N VAL A 55 -9.28 12.14 -12.71
CA VAL A 55 -9.39 10.99 -11.79
C VAL A 55 -8.21 10.04 -11.98
N MET A 56 -7.83 9.71 -13.23
CA MET A 56 -6.66 8.87 -13.51
C MET A 56 -5.37 9.46 -12.92
N VAL A 57 -5.12 10.76 -13.13
CA VAL A 57 -3.92 11.44 -12.58
C VAL A 57 -3.91 11.37 -11.05
N VAL A 58 -5.04 11.68 -10.40
CA VAL A 58 -5.14 11.64 -8.94
C VAL A 58 -4.90 10.23 -8.40
N MET A 59 -5.55 9.22 -9.00
CA MET A 59 -5.39 7.83 -8.56
C MET A 59 -3.97 7.31 -8.75
N ALA A 60 -3.31 7.64 -9.86
CA ALA A 60 -1.94 7.25 -10.11
C ALA A 60 -0.95 7.97 -9.17
N ALA A 61 -1.17 9.26 -8.89
CA ALA A 61 -0.38 10.00 -7.91
C ALA A 61 -0.53 9.43 -6.49
N MET A 62 -1.77 9.08 -6.09
CA MET A 62 -2.02 8.41 -4.80
C MET A 62 -1.33 7.06 -4.70
N SER A 63 -1.35 6.27 -5.79
CA SER A 63 -0.67 4.97 -5.85
C SER A 63 0.85 5.12 -5.74
N TRP A 64 1.44 6.07 -6.46
CA TRP A 64 2.88 6.36 -6.40
C TRP A 64 3.33 6.85 -5.03
N CYS A 65 2.54 7.75 -4.41
CA CYS A 65 2.77 8.23 -3.06
C CYS A 65 2.70 7.08 -2.04
N GLY A 66 1.71 6.20 -2.16
CA GLY A 66 1.58 5.03 -1.28
C GLY A 66 2.67 3.97 -1.47
N ALA A 67 3.20 3.84 -2.69
CA ALA A 67 4.35 2.98 -2.97
C ALA A 67 5.66 3.56 -2.41
N SER A 68 5.85 4.88 -2.54
CA SER A 68 7.10 5.57 -2.16
C SER A 68 7.22 5.86 -0.67
N TYR A 69 6.11 6.20 0.00
CA TYR A 69 6.11 6.63 1.40
C TYR A 69 5.43 5.62 2.32
N HIS A 70 6.10 5.29 3.43
CA HIS A 70 5.58 4.31 4.38
C HIS A 70 4.29 4.75 5.09
N SER A 71 4.14 6.05 5.32
CA SER A 71 2.99 6.67 5.98
C SER A 71 1.72 6.73 5.12
N CYS A 72 1.85 6.61 3.79
CA CYS A 72 0.74 6.69 2.83
C CYS A 72 0.32 5.31 2.28
N ALA A 73 0.74 4.21 2.92
CA ALA A 73 0.32 2.86 2.57
C ALA A 73 -1.21 2.67 2.35
N PRO A 74 -2.12 3.27 3.15
CA PRO A 74 -3.56 3.15 2.88
C PRO A 74 -3.99 3.80 1.55
N CYS A 75 -3.27 4.79 1.04
CA CYS A 75 -3.54 5.39 -0.27
C CYS A 75 -3.31 4.39 -1.41
N LEU A 76 -2.33 3.49 -1.27
CA LEU A 76 -2.08 2.44 -2.26
C LEU A 76 -3.26 1.45 -2.32
N SER A 77 -3.75 1.01 -1.17
CA SER A 77 -4.92 0.11 -1.10
C SER A 77 -6.19 0.77 -1.62
N LEU A 78 -6.44 2.03 -1.23
CA LEU A 78 -7.60 2.80 -1.68
C LEU A 78 -7.57 3.04 -3.20
N SER A 79 -6.43 3.49 -3.74
CA SER A 79 -6.28 3.70 -5.18
C SER A 79 -6.52 2.41 -5.98
N SER A 80 -6.09 1.27 -5.45
CA SER A 80 -6.27 -0.03 -6.11
C SER A 80 -7.73 -0.49 -6.10
N TYR A 81 -8.46 -0.20 -5.02
CA TYR A 81 -9.89 -0.48 -4.94
C TYR A 81 -10.72 0.42 -5.87
N LEU A 82 -10.37 1.69 -5.99
CA LEU A 82 -11.04 2.61 -6.91
C LEU A 82 -10.77 2.25 -8.37
N LEU A 83 -9.53 1.86 -8.69
CA LEU A 83 -9.16 1.42 -10.04
C LEU A 83 -9.88 0.14 -10.48
N ILE A 84 -10.11 -0.84 -9.58
CA ILE A 84 -10.87 -2.04 -9.96
C ILE A 84 -12.35 -1.72 -10.22
N VAL A 85 -12.94 -0.78 -9.47
CA VAL A 85 -14.31 -0.29 -9.76
C VAL A 85 -14.36 0.38 -11.12
N LEU A 86 -13.37 1.21 -11.44
CA LEU A 86 -13.24 1.85 -12.74
C LEU A 86 -13.11 0.81 -13.86
N ALA A 87 -12.27 -0.22 -13.68
CA ALA A 87 -12.11 -1.32 -14.63
C ALA A 87 -13.42 -2.09 -14.87
N LEU A 88 -14.21 -2.34 -13.83
CA LEU A 88 -15.53 -2.96 -13.98
C LEU A 88 -16.48 -2.08 -14.81
N MET A 89 -16.44 -0.76 -14.60
CA MET A 89 -17.22 0.19 -15.41
C MET A 89 -16.77 0.18 -16.88
N GLU A 90 -15.46 0.10 -17.16
CA GLU A 90 -14.92 -0.04 -18.52
C GLU A 90 -15.39 -1.33 -19.18
N LEU A 91 -15.39 -2.45 -18.45
CA LEU A 91 -15.89 -3.73 -18.96
C LEU A 91 -17.38 -3.65 -19.30
N VAL A 92 -18.20 -3.06 -18.43
CA VAL A 92 -19.63 -2.84 -18.69
C VAL A 92 -19.81 -1.96 -19.92
N LEU A 93 -19.04 -0.87 -20.04
CA LEU A 93 -19.12 0.03 -21.19
C LEU A 93 -18.69 -0.67 -22.49
N ALA A 94 -17.66 -1.51 -22.46
CA ALA A 94 -17.23 -2.30 -23.60
C ALA A 94 -18.33 -3.26 -24.06
N ILE A 95 -18.99 -3.95 -23.14
CA ILE A 95 -20.14 -4.84 -23.43
C ILE A 95 -21.29 -4.03 -24.05
N VAL A 96 -21.61 -2.85 -23.50
CA VAL A 96 -22.64 -1.96 -24.05
C VAL A 96 -22.28 -1.53 -25.47
N ILE A 97 -21.03 -1.18 -25.75
CA ILE A 97 -20.59 -0.78 -27.10
C ILE A 97 -20.72 -1.95 -28.09
N PHE A 98 -20.32 -3.17 -27.69
CA PHE A 98 -20.47 -4.34 -28.54
C PHE A 98 -21.93 -4.68 -28.85
N THR A 99 -22.83 -4.47 -27.88
CA THR A 99 -24.25 -4.80 -28.02
C THR A 99 -25.07 -3.71 -28.72
N GLN A 100 -24.69 -2.44 -28.58
CA GLN A 100 -25.44 -1.28 -29.09
C GLN A 100 -24.86 -0.63 -30.35
N GLY A 101 -24.09 -1.37 -31.16
CA GLY A 101 -23.50 -0.87 -32.41
C GLY A 101 -24.46 -0.08 -33.33
N PRO A 102 -25.73 -0.51 -33.56
CA PRO A 102 -26.69 0.26 -34.35
C PRO A 102 -27.11 1.59 -33.73
N ALA A 103 -27.20 1.66 -32.40
CA ALA A 103 -27.55 2.88 -31.68
C ALA A 103 -26.39 3.90 -31.73
N ILE A 104 -25.15 3.43 -31.65
CA ILE A 104 -23.94 4.26 -31.79
C ILE A 104 -23.90 4.90 -33.18
N ASN A 105 -24.15 4.12 -34.24
CA ASN A 105 -24.21 4.66 -35.60
C ASN A 105 -25.31 5.73 -35.75
N ARG A 106 -26.47 5.52 -35.13
CA ARG A 106 -27.54 6.53 -35.13
C ARG A 106 -27.14 7.79 -34.39
N PHE A 107 -26.53 7.65 -33.20
CA PHE A 107 -26.07 8.76 -32.38
C PHE A 107 -25.02 9.61 -33.10
N LEU A 108 -24.04 8.97 -33.75
CA LEU A 108 -23.00 9.66 -34.51
C LEU A 108 -23.56 10.46 -35.69
N ARG A 109 -24.56 9.93 -36.39
CA ARG A 109 -25.24 10.65 -37.49
C ARG A 109 -26.08 11.82 -36.98
N GLU A 110 -26.77 11.64 -35.85
CA GLU A 110 -27.63 12.66 -35.26
C GLU A 110 -26.81 13.85 -34.71
N HIS A 111 -25.63 13.58 -34.15
CA HIS A 111 -24.74 14.60 -33.58
C HIS A 111 -23.60 15.01 -34.52
N GLN A 112 -23.65 14.63 -35.81
CA GLN A 112 -22.58 14.92 -36.77
C GLN A 112 -22.29 16.43 -36.87
N ALA A 113 -23.34 17.26 -36.88
CA ALA A 113 -23.21 18.72 -36.95
C ALA A 113 -22.55 19.30 -35.70
N ASP A 114 -22.83 18.74 -34.52
CA ASP A 114 -22.31 19.20 -33.23
C ASP A 114 -20.84 18.79 -33.03
N LEU A 115 -20.44 17.62 -33.54
CA LEU A 115 -19.05 17.16 -33.54
C LEU A 115 -18.21 17.75 -34.69
N LYS A 116 -18.82 18.53 -35.59
CA LYS A 116 -18.16 19.11 -36.78
C LYS A 116 -17.41 18.06 -37.62
N LEU A 117 -17.96 16.84 -37.70
CA LEU A 117 -17.33 15.72 -38.41
C LEU A 117 -17.60 15.81 -39.92
N THR A 118 -16.55 15.63 -40.72
CA THR A 118 -16.65 15.48 -42.17
C THR A 118 -17.23 14.10 -42.52
N ASP A 119 -17.94 13.95 -43.65
CA ASP A 119 -18.53 12.66 -44.05
C ASP A 119 -17.49 11.52 -44.16
N ASP A 120 -16.28 11.83 -44.61
CA ASP A 120 -15.17 10.86 -44.68
C ASP A 120 -14.69 10.41 -43.28
N GLU A 121 -14.73 11.30 -42.30
CA GLU A 121 -14.36 11.00 -40.91
C GLU A 121 -15.44 10.18 -40.22
N LEU A 122 -16.70 10.53 -40.43
CA LEU A 122 -17.85 9.78 -39.92
C LEU A 122 -17.81 8.33 -40.43
N ARG A 123 -17.51 8.14 -41.72
CA ARG A 123 -17.44 6.80 -42.31
C ARG A 123 -16.30 5.96 -41.71
N ARG A 124 -15.15 6.56 -41.42
CA ARG A 124 -14.06 5.88 -40.68
C ARG A 124 -14.47 5.51 -39.26
N PHE A 125 -15.22 6.36 -38.56
CA PHE A 125 -15.74 6.04 -37.23
C PHE A 125 -16.78 4.93 -37.27
N GLU A 126 -17.65 4.87 -38.28
CA GLU A 126 -18.61 3.78 -38.46
C GLU A 126 -17.91 2.44 -38.77
N GLU A 127 -16.82 2.46 -39.55
CA GLU A 127 -15.99 1.28 -39.85
C GLU A 127 -15.22 0.81 -38.61
N SER A 128 -14.75 1.73 -37.77
CA SER A 128 -13.95 1.45 -36.56
C SER A 128 -14.75 1.54 -35.25
N LYS A 129 -16.08 1.46 -35.29
CA LYS A 129 -16.98 1.68 -34.14
C LYS A 129 -16.74 0.78 -32.92
N PHE A 130 -16.11 -0.39 -33.12
CA PHE A 130 -15.75 -1.31 -32.04
C PHE A 130 -14.34 -1.11 -31.50
N ALA A 131 -13.50 -0.28 -32.15
CA ALA A 131 -12.15 0.02 -31.66
C ALA A 131 -12.13 0.54 -30.22
N PRO A 132 -13.02 1.46 -29.80
CA PRO A 132 -13.10 1.89 -28.41
C PRO A 132 -13.40 0.74 -27.44
N ALA A 133 -14.22 -0.24 -27.84
CA ALA A 133 -14.52 -1.39 -26.99
C ALA A 133 -13.30 -2.31 -26.80
N TYR A 134 -12.52 -2.53 -27.86
CA TYR A 134 -11.25 -3.27 -27.74
C TYR A 134 -10.23 -2.52 -26.87
N MET A 135 -10.16 -1.19 -26.97
CA MET A 135 -9.32 -0.39 -26.08
C MET A 135 -9.75 -0.51 -24.62
N LEU A 136 -11.05 -0.41 -24.33
CA LEU A 136 -11.61 -0.59 -22.98
C LEU A 136 -11.33 -1.99 -22.41
N LEU A 137 -11.39 -3.05 -23.23
CA LEU A 137 -10.99 -4.39 -22.78
C LEU A 137 -9.48 -4.47 -22.46
N GLY A 138 -8.66 -3.78 -23.24
CA GLY A 138 -7.23 -3.66 -22.99
C GLY A 138 -6.94 -2.95 -21.66
N LEU A 139 -7.60 -1.82 -21.41
CA LEU A 139 -7.54 -1.08 -20.15
C LEU A 139 -7.99 -1.97 -18.99
N PHE A 140 -9.18 -2.56 -19.06
CA PHE A 140 -9.65 -3.52 -18.06
C PHE A 140 -8.61 -4.60 -17.71
N THR A 141 -7.95 -5.18 -18.72
CA THR A 141 -6.93 -6.20 -18.50
C THR A 141 -5.69 -5.63 -17.80
N MET A 142 -5.24 -4.43 -18.19
CA MET A 142 -4.13 -3.73 -17.54
C MET A 142 -4.44 -3.45 -16.07
N GLU A 143 -5.62 -2.90 -15.78
CA GLU A 143 -6.08 -2.56 -14.42
C GLU A 143 -6.19 -3.80 -13.52
N VAL A 144 -6.66 -4.93 -14.05
CA VAL A 144 -6.70 -6.21 -13.32
C VAL A 144 -5.28 -6.68 -12.98
N LEU A 145 -4.35 -6.62 -13.94
CA LEU A 145 -2.94 -6.98 -13.70
C LEU A 145 -2.31 -6.08 -12.64
N ARG A 146 -2.58 -4.77 -12.72
CA ARG A 146 -2.13 -3.80 -11.72
C ARG A 146 -2.72 -4.08 -10.34
N PHE A 147 -4.00 -4.41 -10.24
CA PHE A 147 -4.65 -4.78 -8.98
C PHE A 147 -3.99 -6.02 -8.36
N CYS A 148 -3.73 -7.06 -9.16
CA CYS A 148 -3.00 -8.25 -8.71
C CYS A 148 -1.60 -7.90 -8.18
N CYS A 149 -0.85 -7.06 -8.91
CA CYS A 149 0.48 -6.62 -8.48
C CYS A 149 0.42 -5.80 -7.18
N SER A 150 -0.56 -4.90 -7.05
CA SER A 150 -0.78 -4.09 -5.85
C SER A 150 -1.14 -4.96 -4.63
N SER A 151 -1.99 -5.96 -4.84
CA SER A 151 -2.38 -6.92 -3.79
C SER A 151 -1.19 -7.72 -3.29
N GLU A 152 -0.37 -8.29 -4.19
CA GLU A 152 0.83 -9.03 -3.79
C GLU A 152 1.86 -8.11 -3.12
N TYR A 153 2.04 -6.88 -3.62
CA TYR A 153 2.93 -5.89 -3.00
C TYR A 153 2.48 -5.52 -1.58
N ASN A 154 1.18 -5.25 -1.38
CA ASN A 154 0.63 -4.99 -0.05
C ASN A 154 0.80 -6.19 0.88
N ARG A 155 0.54 -7.41 0.39
CA ARG A 155 0.69 -8.63 1.19
C ARG A 155 2.15 -8.87 1.59
N ALA A 156 3.11 -8.63 0.69
CA ALA A 156 4.53 -8.72 0.98
C ALA A 156 4.96 -7.69 2.03
N ARG A 157 4.45 -6.45 1.91
CA ARG A 157 4.71 -5.37 2.88
C ARG A 157 4.17 -5.69 4.27
N ASP A 158 2.97 -6.25 4.37
CA ASP A 158 2.40 -6.68 5.65
C ASP A 158 3.24 -7.80 6.28
N ARG A 159 3.68 -8.78 5.49
CA ARG A 159 4.60 -9.84 5.98
C ARG A 159 5.88 -9.25 6.57
N ARG A 160 6.51 -8.27 5.91
CA ARG A 160 7.69 -7.59 6.46
C ARG A 160 7.37 -6.88 7.77
N LYS A 161 6.23 -6.18 7.86
CA LYS A 161 5.82 -5.50 9.09
C LYS A 161 5.67 -6.46 10.27
N TYR A 162 5.09 -7.65 10.04
CA TYR A 162 5.01 -8.69 11.05
C TYR A 162 6.39 -9.22 11.44
N GLN A 163 7.27 -9.48 10.47
CA GLN A 163 8.63 -9.95 10.73
C GLN A 163 9.46 -8.95 11.55
N TYR A 164 9.36 -7.65 11.24
CA TYR A 164 10.05 -6.61 12.02
C TYR A 164 9.50 -6.51 13.44
N ARG A 165 8.17 -6.59 13.62
CA ARG A 165 7.56 -6.61 14.96
C ARG A 165 7.97 -7.84 15.75
N SER A 166 8.01 -9.02 15.14
CA SER A 166 8.45 -10.23 15.82
C SER A 166 9.93 -10.17 16.21
N LEU A 167 10.79 -9.65 15.33
CA LEU A 167 12.22 -9.44 15.64
C LEU A 167 12.42 -8.41 16.76
N GLY A 168 11.66 -7.32 16.76
CA GLY A 168 11.68 -6.32 17.83
C GLY A 168 11.24 -6.91 19.17
N ALA A 169 10.15 -7.68 19.19
CA ALA A 169 9.68 -8.38 20.38
C ALA A 169 10.70 -9.43 20.88
N LEU A 170 11.36 -10.14 19.96
CA LEU A 170 12.40 -11.10 20.30
C LEU A 170 13.61 -10.41 20.95
N LYS A 171 14.02 -9.26 20.40
CA LYS A 171 15.11 -8.46 20.94
C LYS A 171 14.78 -7.91 22.33
N ASP A 172 13.56 -7.41 22.52
CA ASP A 172 13.08 -6.90 23.81
C ASP A 172 13.03 -8.01 24.87
N LEU A 173 12.67 -9.23 24.46
CA LEU A 173 12.71 -10.40 25.34
C LEU A 173 14.16 -10.75 25.75
N ASP A 174 15.10 -10.70 24.82
CA ASP A 174 16.52 -10.97 25.08
C ASP A 174 17.15 -9.94 26.02
N ASP A 175 16.85 -8.65 25.81
CA ASP A 175 17.28 -7.55 26.68
C ASP A 175 16.73 -7.71 28.11
N ASN A 176 15.46 -8.13 28.24
CA ASN A 176 14.86 -8.43 29.54
C ASN A 176 15.53 -9.62 30.24
N LEU A 177 15.82 -10.71 29.53
CA LEU A 177 16.51 -11.87 30.11
C LEU A 177 17.93 -11.53 30.58
N LEU A 178 18.65 -10.70 29.83
CA LEU A 178 19.97 -10.21 30.23
C LEU A 178 19.91 -9.36 31.50
N ASN A 179 18.90 -8.51 31.65
CA ASN A 179 18.71 -7.71 32.86
C ASN A 179 18.39 -8.59 34.08
N VAL A 180 17.47 -9.56 33.95
CA VAL A 180 17.13 -10.49 35.03
C VAL A 180 18.36 -11.31 35.45
N ARG A 181 19.18 -11.77 34.50
CA ARG A 181 20.44 -12.47 34.82
C ARG A 181 21.39 -11.56 35.61
N LYS A 182 21.57 -10.31 35.21
CA LYS A 182 22.41 -9.34 35.94
C LYS A 182 21.90 -9.09 37.35
N GLU A 183 20.59 -8.92 37.53
CA GLU A 183 19.99 -8.76 38.87
C GLU A 183 20.21 -9.98 39.76
N HIS A 184 20.07 -11.19 39.19
CA HIS A 184 20.36 -12.42 39.89
C HIS A 184 21.85 -12.55 40.29
N GLU A 185 22.78 -12.19 39.40
CA GLU A 185 24.22 -12.19 39.71
C GLU A 185 24.59 -11.14 40.77
N VAL A 186 23.96 -9.97 40.74
CA VAL A 186 24.17 -8.92 41.74
C VAL A 186 23.62 -9.36 43.09
N SER A 187 22.38 -9.87 43.13
CA SER A 187 21.77 -10.35 44.37
C SER A 187 22.51 -11.53 44.99
N SER A 188 23.02 -12.46 44.18
CA SER A 188 23.81 -13.60 44.68
C SER A 188 25.15 -13.13 45.28
N LYS A 189 25.84 -12.18 44.64
CA LYS A 189 27.04 -11.54 45.22
C LYS A 189 26.75 -10.86 46.55
N TYR A 190 25.65 -10.11 46.65
CA TYR A 190 25.26 -9.48 47.91
C TYR A 190 24.90 -10.49 49.00
N ALA A 191 24.24 -11.60 48.65
CA ALA A 191 23.94 -12.68 49.58
C ALA A 191 25.22 -13.35 50.10
N GLU A 192 26.18 -13.64 49.21
CA GLU A 192 27.48 -14.20 49.58
C GLU A 192 28.28 -13.26 50.48
N LEU A 193 28.30 -11.96 50.16
CA LEU A 193 28.87 -10.91 51.01
C LEU A 193 28.21 -10.90 52.40
N ARG A 194 26.88 -10.95 52.45
CA ARG A 194 26.12 -10.95 53.71
C ARG A 194 26.47 -12.16 54.56
N ASP A 195 26.53 -13.35 53.97
CA ASP A 195 26.88 -14.58 54.68
C ASP A 195 28.33 -14.58 55.16
N LYS A 196 29.26 -14.04 54.37
CA LYS A 196 30.66 -13.85 54.75
C LYS A 196 30.79 -12.92 55.97
N TYR A 197 30.06 -11.80 55.99
CA TYR A 197 30.04 -10.90 57.15
C TYR A 197 29.39 -11.54 58.37
N LYS A 198 28.29 -12.28 58.18
CA LYS A 198 27.62 -13.02 59.27
C LYS A 198 28.54 -14.06 59.90
N HIS A 199 29.35 -14.76 59.10
CA HIS A 199 30.34 -15.72 59.61
C HIS A 199 31.50 -15.02 60.31
N LYS A 200 31.96 -13.86 59.83
CA LYS A 200 33.09 -13.11 60.42
C LYS A 200 32.76 -12.51 61.79
N TYR A 201 31.51 -12.07 61.99
CA TYR A 201 31.05 -11.45 63.25
C TYR A 201 30.17 -12.38 64.09
N ARG A 202 30.19 -13.69 63.81
CA ARG A 202 29.53 -14.65 64.69
C ARG A 202 30.23 -14.57 66.06
N PRO A 203 29.49 -14.28 67.15
CA PRO A 203 30.11 -14.28 68.48
C PRO A 203 30.75 -15.64 68.68
N ARG A 204 32.02 -15.61 69.06
CA ARG A 204 32.75 -16.79 69.48
C ARG A 204 32.23 -17.06 70.89
N ASP A 205 31.45 -18.12 71.05
CA ASP A 205 30.99 -18.59 72.35
C ASP A 205 32.19 -19.17 73.12
N ASP A 206 33.12 -18.31 73.50
CA ASP A 206 34.24 -18.59 74.40
C ASP A 206 34.28 -17.41 75.39
N ASP A 207 33.47 -17.47 76.46
CA ASP A 207 33.75 -16.83 77.76
C ASP A 207 32.73 -17.34 78.82
N GLU A 208 33.20 -18.24 79.67
CA GLU A 208 32.55 -18.79 80.88
C GLU A 208 32.16 -17.70 81.91
N PRO A 209 31.39 -18.08 82.94
CA PRO A 209 31.80 -17.70 84.28
C PRO A 209 31.92 -18.89 85.24
N SER A 210 33.15 -19.03 85.75
CA SER A 210 33.57 -19.82 86.91
C SER A 210 32.66 -19.62 88.12
N GLU A 211 32.04 -20.71 88.60
CA GLU A 211 31.42 -20.79 89.93
C GLU A 211 32.51 -20.76 91.01
N ARG A 212 32.68 -19.59 91.65
CA ARG A 212 33.42 -19.47 92.91
C ARG A 212 32.55 -19.92 94.08
N SER A 213 33.14 -20.81 94.87
CA SER A 213 32.71 -21.29 96.17
C SER A 213 32.25 -20.18 97.11
N THR A 214 31.06 -20.34 97.70
CA THR A 214 30.66 -19.67 98.95
C THR A 214 30.48 -20.71 100.04
N LEU A 215 31.32 -20.59 101.07
CA LEU A 215 31.37 -21.37 102.29
C LEU A 215 30.91 -20.45 103.43
N PHE A 216 29.77 -20.77 104.06
CA PHE A 216 29.23 -20.35 105.38
C PHE A 216 27.83 -21.02 105.42
N VAL A 217 27.46 -21.95 106.31
CA VAL A 217 27.70 -22.15 107.75
C VAL A 217 27.87 -23.64 108.04
#